data_AF-A0A3D2IDX8-F1
#
_entry.id   AF-A0A3D2IDX8-F1
#
_cell.length_a   1.000
_cell.length_b   1.000
_cell.length_c   1.000
_cell.angle_alpha   90.00
_cell.angle_beta   90.00
_cell.angle_gamma   90.00
#
_symmetry.space_group_name_H-M   'P 1'
#
loop_
_entity.id
_entity.type
_entity.pdbx_description
1 polymer ?
#
loop_
_entity_poly.entity_id
_entity_poly.type
_entity_poly.pdbx_seq_one_letter_code
_entity_poly.pdbx_strand_id
1 'polypeptide(L)'
;KSEMFDTDFSDEIWSFFDTCFQQGSTFRNAFASMMDHLFGKHGLLIVGSNFGAVKELLSDTFKGSIQNRSTIFNSLEEKTKKLDSNFHQQVVLSETNLFFIDDNDRRLKLDIEDGKWSAGTNEWTEDELLDLIEIHPEKFSPNVFLRPIIQDQLLPTLGYVAGPGEIAYYGQMRDLYPHFDLEMPIIFPRFSATLIESGIDRVLDKIPFEFHRYGERIEDLEKEYAKKSESTDIEALFKDWKNEVKSASEVPKEIITDIDGSLEGLVGKTVSGFETELDKLKGRVYRSIKQQEETQLQRIRKIKGQLYPGNGLQERMVSFMYFMNKYGQGIWDELLNELEKESLKLDSHHLIRL
;
A
#
# COMPACT_ATOMS: atom_id res chain seq x y z
N LYS A 1 5.92 5.85 -19.43
CA LYS A 1 5.11 6.54 -20.46
C LYS A 1 4.18 5.59 -21.22
N SER A 2 4.67 4.52 -21.86
CA SER A 2 3.85 3.60 -22.68
C SER A 2 2.69 2.90 -21.98
N GLU A 3 2.73 2.77 -20.65
CA GLU A 3 1.69 2.10 -19.86
C GLU A 3 0.66 3.07 -19.24
N MET A 4 0.90 4.38 -19.34
CA MET A 4 -0.01 5.39 -18.82
C MET A 4 -1.05 5.76 -19.88
N PHE A 5 -2.29 5.98 -19.44
CA PHE A 5 -3.37 6.47 -20.30
C PHE A 5 -3.25 7.98 -20.49
N ASP A 6 -3.67 8.47 -21.65
CA ASP A 6 -3.66 9.91 -21.95
C ASP A 6 -4.79 10.64 -21.24
N THR A 7 -4.48 11.87 -20.82
CA THR A 7 -5.36 12.80 -20.11
C THR A 7 -4.98 14.22 -20.49
N ASP A 8 -5.78 15.20 -20.08
CA ASP A 8 -5.48 16.62 -20.25
C ASP A 8 -4.20 17.06 -19.49
N PHE A 9 -3.71 16.28 -18.54
CA PHE A 9 -2.50 16.57 -17.74
C PHE A 9 -1.24 15.84 -18.24
N SER A 10 -1.38 14.92 -19.20
CA SER A 10 -0.28 14.01 -19.56
C SER A 10 0.94 14.74 -20.11
N ASP A 11 0.75 15.71 -21.01
CA ASP A 11 1.87 16.46 -21.61
C ASP A 11 2.65 17.29 -20.58
N GLU A 12 1.94 17.95 -19.67
CA GLU A 12 2.54 18.74 -18.59
C GLU A 12 3.42 17.87 -17.69
N ILE A 13 2.95 16.67 -17.34
CA ILE A 13 3.65 15.75 -16.46
C ILE A 13 4.88 15.15 -17.13
N TRP A 14 4.80 14.82 -18.42
CA TRP A 14 5.98 14.37 -19.15
C TRP A 14 7.03 15.47 -19.25
N SER A 15 6.61 16.70 -19.54
CA SER A 15 7.52 17.85 -19.54
C SER A 15 8.17 18.07 -18.16
N PHE A 16 7.41 17.90 -17.08
CA PHE A 16 7.93 17.94 -15.71
C PHE A 16 9.00 16.87 -15.45
N PHE A 17 8.73 15.61 -15.80
CA PHE A 17 9.70 14.52 -15.63
C PHE A 17 10.92 14.69 -16.53
N ASP A 18 10.76 15.12 -17.78
CA ASP A 18 11.88 15.38 -18.70
C ASP A 18 12.78 16.52 -18.17
N THR A 19 12.20 17.48 -17.45
CA THR A 19 12.96 18.56 -16.79
C THR A 19 13.76 18.04 -15.59
N CYS A 20 13.23 17.10 -14.82
CA CYS A 20 13.92 16.56 -13.64
C CYS A 20 14.94 15.46 -13.99
N PHE A 21 14.63 14.58 -14.94
CA PHE A 21 15.39 13.39 -15.28
C PHE A 21 16.23 13.58 -16.55
N GLN A 22 17.12 14.56 -16.53
CA GLN A 22 17.97 14.91 -17.67
C GLN A 22 19.19 13.99 -17.83
N GLN A 23 19.67 13.85 -19.07
CA GLN A 23 20.92 13.15 -19.36
C GLN A 23 22.09 13.80 -18.60
N GLY A 24 22.92 12.98 -17.96
CA GLY A 24 24.06 13.43 -17.15
C GLY A 24 23.73 13.70 -15.69
N SER A 25 22.45 13.70 -15.29
CA SER A 25 22.05 13.75 -13.88
C SER A 25 22.06 12.37 -13.24
N THR A 26 22.50 12.29 -11.98
CA THR A 26 22.32 11.08 -11.18
C THR A 26 20.85 10.92 -10.81
N PHE A 27 20.40 9.69 -10.58
CA PHE A 27 19.03 9.43 -10.12
C PHE A 27 18.70 10.21 -8.83
N ARG A 28 19.67 10.31 -7.91
CA ARG A 28 19.54 11.09 -6.67
C ARG A 28 19.23 12.56 -6.95
N ASN A 29 19.99 13.19 -7.85
CA ASN A 29 19.80 14.61 -8.18
C ASN A 29 18.48 14.84 -8.90
N ALA A 30 18.10 13.95 -9.83
CA ALA A 30 16.81 14.00 -10.52
C ALA A 30 15.64 13.86 -9.55
N PHE A 31 15.71 12.89 -8.62
CA PHE A 31 14.71 12.72 -7.57
C PHE A 31 14.64 13.93 -6.64
N ALA A 32 15.79 14.48 -6.22
CA ALA A 32 15.82 15.68 -5.39
C ALA A 32 15.18 16.88 -6.12
N SER A 33 15.51 17.09 -7.39
CA SER A 33 14.89 18.13 -8.22
C SER A 33 13.37 17.95 -8.30
N MET A 34 12.89 16.72 -8.52
CA MET A 34 11.46 16.41 -8.56
C MET A 34 10.77 16.74 -7.23
N MET A 35 11.37 16.33 -6.10
CA MET A 35 10.81 16.60 -4.78
C MET A 35 10.82 18.09 -4.43
N ASP A 36 11.86 18.83 -4.81
CA ASP A 36 11.95 20.27 -4.62
C ASP A 36 10.90 21.02 -5.46
N HIS A 37 10.67 20.63 -6.71
CA HIS A 37 9.60 21.22 -7.52
C HIS A 37 8.20 21.01 -6.93
N LEU A 38 7.94 19.81 -6.38
CA LEU A 38 6.64 19.49 -5.80
C LEU A 38 6.45 20.13 -4.42
N PHE A 39 7.48 20.09 -3.58
CA PHE A 39 7.34 20.35 -2.14
C PHE A 39 8.30 21.41 -1.57
N GLY A 40 9.24 21.94 -2.36
CA GLY A 40 10.16 23.01 -1.94
C GLY A 40 9.41 24.29 -1.56
N LYS A 41 8.31 24.60 -2.28
CA LYS A 41 7.39 25.68 -1.93
C LYS A 41 6.69 25.52 -0.57
N HIS A 42 6.63 24.29 -0.06
CA HIS A 42 6.09 23.95 1.26
C HIS A 42 7.18 23.87 2.33
N GLY A 43 8.42 24.28 2.01
CA GLY A 43 9.54 24.30 2.94
C GLY A 43 10.25 22.95 3.11
N LEU A 44 10.03 21.97 2.21
CA LEU A 44 10.79 20.72 2.23
C LEU A 44 12.28 20.99 1.99
N LEU A 45 13.11 20.57 2.95
CA LEU A 45 14.56 20.55 2.79
C LEU A 45 15.03 19.13 2.49
N ILE A 46 15.87 18.98 1.48
CA ILE A 46 16.43 17.69 1.06
C ILE A 46 17.88 17.61 1.52
N VAL A 47 18.17 16.65 2.40
CA VAL A 47 19.51 16.43 2.95
C VAL A 47 20.01 15.05 2.54
N GLY A 48 21.28 14.97 2.14
CA GLY A 48 21.93 13.71 1.77
C GLY A 48 23.27 13.54 2.48
N SER A 49 23.60 12.31 2.85
CA SER A 49 24.85 12.00 3.60
C SER A 49 26.06 11.71 2.70
N ASN A 50 25.89 11.76 1.37
CA ASN A 50 26.91 11.34 0.41
C ASN A 50 27.71 12.50 -0.22
N PHE A 51 27.85 13.60 0.52
CA PHE A 51 28.71 14.72 0.14
C PHE A 51 30.01 14.65 0.95
N GLY A 52 31.16 14.97 0.34
CA GLY A 52 32.47 14.90 1.00
C GLY A 52 32.51 15.65 2.33
N ALA A 53 32.03 16.90 2.35
CA ALA A 53 31.95 17.70 3.58
C ALA A 53 31.09 17.06 4.68
N VAL A 54 30.02 16.32 4.32
CA VAL A 54 29.23 15.58 5.31
C VAL A 54 29.99 14.36 5.80
N LYS A 55 30.71 13.65 4.92
CA LYS A 55 31.54 12.50 5.30
C LYS A 55 32.67 12.88 6.25
N GLU A 56 33.32 14.02 6.02
CA GLU A 56 34.34 14.58 6.91
C GLU A 56 33.80 14.77 8.34
N LEU A 57 32.59 15.35 8.48
CA LEU A 57 31.93 15.52 9.79
C LEU A 57 31.59 14.19 10.49
N LEU A 58 31.53 13.08 9.75
CA LEU A 58 31.15 11.76 10.25
C LEU A 58 32.34 10.84 10.52
N SER A 59 33.56 11.28 10.23
CA SER A 59 34.76 10.45 10.38
C SER A 59 34.92 9.93 11.81
N ASP A 60 34.75 10.80 12.82
CA ASP A 60 34.81 10.40 14.23
C ASP A 60 33.73 9.38 14.61
N THR A 61 32.52 9.54 14.09
CA THR A 61 31.41 8.59 14.30
C THR A 61 31.71 7.23 13.68
N PHE A 62 32.32 7.20 12.50
CA PHE A 62 32.75 5.98 11.83
C PHE A 62 33.84 5.26 12.63
N LYS A 63 34.89 5.99 13.08
CA LYS A 63 35.94 5.45 13.94
C LYS A 63 35.36 4.91 15.25
N GLY A 64 34.48 5.67 15.89
CA GLY A 64 33.79 5.27 17.12
C GLY A 64 32.96 3.98 16.93
N SER A 65 32.32 3.80 15.77
CA SER A 65 31.60 2.56 15.45
C SER A 65 32.52 1.35 15.27
N ILE A 66 33.75 1.54 14.81
CA ILE A 66 34.75 0.46 14.65
C ILE A 66 35.36 0.10 16.02
N GLN A 67 35.82 1.12 16.76
CA GLN A 67 36.47 0.95 18.05
C GLN A 67 35.54 0.34 19.10
N ASN A 68 34.26 0.73 19.09
CA ASN A 68 33.26 0.24 20.05
C ASN A 68 32.39 -0.91 19.52
N ARG A 69 32.78 -1.56 18.40
CA ARG A 69 31.93 -2.52 17.69
C ARG A 69 31.35 -3.61 18.59
N SER A 70 32.15 -4.20 19.49
CA SER A 70 31.73 -5.36 20.28
C SER A 70 30.69 -4.95 21.32
N THR A 71 30.87 -3.78 21.92
CA THR A 71 29.90 -3.20 22.86
C THR A 71 28.58 -2.89 22.14
N ILE A 72 28.67 -2.26 20.97
CA ILE A 72 27.51 -1.93 20.12
C ILE A 72 26.77 -3.19 19.68
N PHE A 73 27.50 -4.19 19.19
CA PHE A 73 26.93 -5.46 18.72
C PHE A 73 26.21 -6.18 19.87
N ASN A 74 26.85 -6.30 21.03
CA ASN A 74 26.26 -6.95 22.21
C ASN A 74 24.99 -6.23 22.68
N SER A 75 24.97 -4.89 22.65
CA SER A 75 23.78 -4.08 22.98
C SER A 75 22.62 -4.37 22.03
N LEU A 76 22.88 -4.37 20.72
CA LEU A 76 21.89 -4.73 19.69
C LEU A 76 21.43 -6.19 19.80
N GLU A 77 22.34 -7.10 20.11
CA GLU A 77 22.06 -8.53 20.25
C GLU A 77 21.18 -8.80 21.47
N GLU A 78 21.50 -8.22 22.63
CA GLU A 78 20.69 -8.34 23.85
C GLU A 78 19.29 -7.78 23.62
N LYS A 79 19.19 -6.61 22.98
CA LYS A 79 17.90 -6.00 22.67
C LYS A 79 17.08 -6.85 21.70
N THR A 80 17.71 -7.35 20.65
CA THR A 80 17.07 -8.22 19.67
C THR A 80 16.57 -9.52 20.31
N LYS A 81 17.37 -10.18 21.16
CA LYS A 81 16.95 -11.38 21.91
C LYS A 81 15.76 -11.12 22.82
N LYS A 82 15.70 -9.96 23.48
CA LYS A 82 14.53 -9.58 24.30
C LYS A 82 13.27 -9.40 23.44
N LEU A 83 13.39 -8.79 22.27
CA LEU A 83 12.25 -8.55 21.37
C LEU A 83 11.75 -9.83 20.71
N ASP A 84 12.64 -10.79 20.41
CA ASP A 84 12.32 -12.05 19.72
C ASP A 84 11.24 -12.89 20.44
N SER A 85 11.11 -12.70 21.76
CA SER A 85 10.05 -13.34 22.56
C SER A 85 8.63 -12.91 22.17
N ASN A 86 8.45 -11.72 21.58
CA ASN A 86 7.14 -11.12 21.27
C ASN A 86 7.02 -10.60 19.84
N PHE A 87 8.13 -10.37 19.15
CA PHE A 87 8.17 -9.71 17.84
C PHE A 87 9.19 -10.38 16.92
N HIS A 88 8.85 -10.49 15.63
CA HIS A 88 9.77 -11.02 14.63
C HIS A 88 10.93 -10.04 14.36
N GLN A 89 12.17 -10.54 14.41
CA GLN A 89 13.36 -9.78 14.04
C GLN A 89 13.26 -9.22 12.62
N GLN A 90 13.48 -7.91 12.45
CA GLN A 90 13.42 -7.26 11.13
C GLN A 90 14.77 -7.18 10.45
N VAL A 91 15.83 -6.91 11.22
CA VAL A 91 17.19 -6.72 10.69
C VAL A 91 18.11 -7.75 11.32
N VAL A 92 18.83 -8.48 10.46
CA VAL A 92 19.92 -9.38 10.85
C VAL A 92 21.11 -8.53 11.29
N LEU A 93 21.67 -8.86 12.46
CA LEU A 93 22.81 -8.13 13.02
C LEU A 93 24.10 -8.48 12.27
N SER A 94 25.02 -7.52 12.26
CA SER A 94 26.36 -7.64 11.69
C SER A 94 27.36 -7.11 12.70
N GLU A 95 28.55 -7.70 12.77
CA GLU A 95 29.66 -7.29 13.65
C GLU A 95 30.07 -5.82 13.46
N THR A 96 29.78 -5.26 12.27
CA THR A 96 30.01 -3.85 11.97
C THR A 96 28.77 -3.18 11.38
N ASN A 97 28.68 -1.88 11.63
CA ASN A 97 27.64 -1.02 11.10
C ASN A 97 28.05 -0.19 9.88
N LEU A 98 29.19 -0.53 9.28
CA LEU A 98 29.73 0.13 8.10
C LEU A 98 29.83 -0.81 6.90
N PHE A 99 29.81 -0.21 5.73
CA PHE A 99 30.18 -0.81 4.45
C PHE A 99 31.32 -0.01 3.84
N PHE A 100 32.16 -0.68 3.07
CA PHE A 100 33.21 -0.05 2.27
C PHE A 100 32.71 0.23 0.85
N ILE A 101 33.06 1.37 0.30
CA ILE A 101 32.80 1.75 -1.09
C ILE A 101 34.12 1.64 -1.84
N ASP A 102 34.17 0.73 -2.82
CA ASP A 102 35.37 0.56 -3.63
C ASP A 102 35.49 1.63 -4.73
N ASP A 103 36.60 1.61 -5.47
CA ASP A 103 36.87 2.60 -6.52
C ASP A 103 35.91 2.50 -7.72
N ASN A 104 35.02 1.50 -7.76
CA ASN A 104 33.96 1.36 -8.76
C ASN A 104 32.57 1.71 -8.20
N ASP A 105 32.51 2.46 -7.08
CA ASP A 105 31.29 2.83 -6.36
C ASP A 105 30.44 1.64 -5.87
N ARG A 106 31.05 0.46 -5.72
CA ARG A 106 30.35 -0.73 -5.21
C ARG A 106 30.39 -0.74 -3.70
N ARG A 107 29.22 -0.90 -3.09
CA ARG A 107 29.06 -1.06 -1.64
C ARG A 107 29.33 -2.50 -1.23
N LEU A 108 30.47 -2.73 -0.58
CA LEU A 108 30.94 -4.01 -0.09
C LEU A 108 30.70 -4.14 1.41
N LYS A 109 30.29 -5.32 1.85
CA LYS A 109 30.19 -5.63 3.28
C LYS A 109 31.58 -5.54 3.89
N LEU A 110 31.69 -4.78 4.97
CA LEU A 110 32.87 -4.78 5.82
C LEU A 110 32.68 -5.91 6.83
N ASP A 111 33.70 -6.75 6.97
CA ASP A 111 33.70 -7.90 7.87
C ASP A 111 35.00 -7.93 8.69
N ILE A 112 34.98 -8.67 9.80
CA ILE A 112 36.13 -8.90 10.66
C ILE A 112 36.25 -10.38 11.00
N GLU A 113 37.42 -10.97 10.73
CA GLU A 113 37.76 -12.35 11.08
C GLU A 113 39.17 -12.38 11.65
N ASP A 114 39.38 -13.06 12.79
CA ASP A 114 40.67 -13.20 13.47
C ASP A 114 41.45 -11.87 13.68
N GLY A 115 40.71 -10.78 13.93
CA GLY A 115 41.29 -9.44 14.15
C GLY A 115 41.69 -8.69 12.88
N LYS A 116 41.32 -9.20 11.71
CA LYS A 116 41.61 -8.62 10.40
C LYS A 116 40.32 -8.15 9.73
N TRP A 117 40.29 -6.89 9.32
CA TRP A 117 39.16 -6.29 8.60
C TRP A 117 39.26 -6.61 7.12
N SER A 118 38.13 -6.85 6.47
CA SER A 118 38.11 -7.10 5.02
C SER A 118 36.84 -6.57 4.34
N ALA A 119 36.99 -6.21 3.07
CA ALA A 119 35.89 -5.88 2.18
C ALA A 119 36.27 -6.23 0.72
N GLY A 120 35.70 -7.31 0.20
CA GLY A 120 36.08 -7.85 -1.11
C GLY A 120 37.51 -8.39 -1.09
N THR A 121 38.39 -7.80 -1.89
CA THR A 121 39.82 -8.15 -1.95
C THR A 121 40.70 -7.25 -1.08
N ASN A 122 40.11 -6.27 -0.39
CA ASN A 122 40.83 -5.35 0.47
C ASN A 122 40.86 -5.88 1.90
N GLU A 123 41.98 -5.66 2.57
CA GLU A 123 42.22 -6.12 3.92
C GLU A 123 42.98 -5.07 4.72
N TRP A 124 42.65 -4.93 6.00
CA TRP A 124 43.26 -3.95 6.90
C TRP A 124 43.40 -4.52 8.31
N THR A 125 44.44 -4.06 9.02
CA THR A 125 44.43 -4.04 10.48
C THR A 125 43.44 -3.00 10.99
N GLU A 126 43.10 -3.03 12.28
CA GLU A 126 42.21 -2.01 12.86
C GLU A 126 42.79 -0.60 12.72
N ASP A 127 44.09 -0.41 13.00
CA ASP A 127 44.76 0.89 12.87
C ASP A 127 44.74 1.39 11.42
N GLU A 128 45.05 0.53 10.43
CA GLU A 128 44.99 0.89 9.00
C GLU A 128 43.56 1.27 8.57
N LEU A 129 42.54 0.60 9.11
CA LEU A 129 41.14 0.92 8.80
C LEU A 129 40.74 2.27 9.40
N LEU A 130 41.17 2.57 10.63
CA LEU A 130 40.90 3.84 11.29
C LEU A 130 41.60 5.00 10.57
N ASP A 131 42.85 4.83 10.15
CA ASP A 131 43.58 5.79 9.31
C ASP A 131 42.88 6.00 7.97
N LEU A 132 42.35 4.93 7.37
CA LEU A 132 41.59 5.03 6.13
C LEU A 132 40.28 5.80 6.31
N ILE A 133 39.58 5.65 7.44
CA ILE A 133 38.37 6.43 7.77
C ILE A 133 38.71 7.91 7.98
N GLU A 134 39.85 8.21 8.60
CA GLU A 134 40.32 9.58 8.80
C GLU A 134 40.61 10.28 7.47
N ILE A 135 41.36 9.60 6.58
CA ILE A 135 41.86 10.18 5.34
C ILE A 135 40.80 10.13 4.22
N HIS A 136 39.99 9.07 4.18
CA HIS A 136 39.02 8.78 3.12
C HIS A 136 37.63 8.38 3.67
N PRO A 137 36.95 9.25 4.46
CA PRO A 137 35.64 8.94 5.02
C PRO A 137 34.55 8.73 3.95
N GLU A 138 34.74 9.25 2.73
CA GLU A 138 33.87 9.02 1.58
C GLU A 138 33.80 7.55 1.14
N LYS A 139 34.82 6.75 1.46
CA LYS A 139 34.85 5.31 1.19
C LYS A 139 33.99 4.49 2.15
N PHE A 140 33.29 5.12 3.09
CA PHE A 140 32.48 4.42 4.10
C PHE A 140 31.01 4.82 4.02
N SER A 141 30.11 3.85 4.18
CA SER A 141 28.67 4.10 4.28
C SER A 141 28.04 3.35 5.44
N PRO A 142 27.09 3.96 6.17
CA PRO A 142 26.43 3.29 7.29
C PRO A 142 25.48 2.19 6.82
N ASN A 143 25.25 1.20 7.67
CA ASN A 143 24.15 0.25 7.55
C ASN A 143 22.82 0.87 8.04
N VAL A 144 21.78 0.05 8.14
CA VAL A 144 20.45 0.48 8.59
C VAL A 144 20.43 1.02 10.03
N PHE A 145 21.35 0.56 10.90
CA PHE A 145 21.41 0.97 12.31
C PHE A 145 22.24 2.24 12.52
N LEU A 146 23.35 2.41 11.81
CA LEU A 146 24.18 3.62 11.99
C LEU A 146 23.62 4.82 11.22
N ARG A 147 22.77 4.59 10.20
CA ARG A 147 22.17 5.68 9.41
C ARG A 147 21.31 6.63 10.27
N PRO A 148 20.40 6.17 11.14
CA PRO A 148 19.67 7.07 12.04
C PRO A 148 20.56 7.84 13.02
N ILE A 149 21.58 7.18 13.60
CA ILE A 149 22.54 7.82 14.51
C ILE A 149 23.21 9.02 13.83
N ILE A 150 23.71 8.81 12.61
CA ILE A 150 24.36 9.85 11.81
C ILE A 150 23.39 10.98 11.46
N GLN A 151 22.14 10.65 11.16
CA GLN A 151 21.12 11.67 10.89
C GLN A 151 20.94 12.59 12.11
N ASP A 152 20.78 12.00 13.30
CA ASP A 152 20.47 12.74 14.53
C ASP A 152 21.70 13.43 15.14
N GLN A 153 22.90 13.03 14.73
CA GLN A 153 24.12 13.79 15.01
C GLN A 153 24.25 15.03 14.12
N LEU A 154 23.80 14.94 12.86
CA LEU A 154 23.89 16.06 11.90
C LEU A 154 22.72 17.04 12.03
N LEU A 155 21.55 16.58 12.49
CA LEU A 155 20.32 17.35 12.49
C LEU A 155 19.72 17.40 13.91
N PRO A 156 19.15 18.53 14.33
CA PRO A 156 18.38 18.62 15.57
C PRO A 156 17.01 17.95 15.40
N THR A 157 16.98 16.62 15.40
CA THR A 157 15.78 15.82 15.10
C THR A 157 14.77 15.84 16.25
N LEU A 158 13.64 16.53 16.05
CA LEU A 158 12.49 16.46 16.97
C LEU A 158 11.79 15.10 16.92
N GLY A 159 11.71 14.51 15.73
CA GLY A 159 11.02 13.25 15.50
C GLY A 159 11.39 12.62 14.17
N TYR A 160 11.36 11.30 14.13
CA TYR A 160 11.60 10.51 12.93
C TYR A 160 10.29 9.93 12.41
N VAL A 161 9.97 10.16 11.13
CA VAL A 161 8.78 9.61 10.48
C VAL A 161 9.13 8.26 9.84
N ALA A 162 8.57 7.17 10.38
CA ALA A 162 8.93 5.80 10.06
C ALA A 162 7.81 5.00 9.41
N GLY A 163 8.14 4.20 8.39
CA GLY A 163 7.28 3.10 7.95
C GLY A 163 7.21 1.95 8.95
N PRO A 164 6.27 0.98 8.78
CA PRO A 164 6.10 -0.12 9.74
C PRO A 164 7.37 -0.97 9.98
N GLY A 165 8.13 -1.26 8.92
CA GLY A 165 9.41 -1.98 9.06
C GLY A 165 10.49 -1.17 9.77
N GLU A 166 10.45 0.16 9.64
CA GLU A 166 11.39 1.05 10.32
C GLU A 166 11.08 1.15 11.80
N ILE A 167 9.82 1.37 12.17
CA ILE A 167 9.36 1.36 13.58
C ILE A 167 9.87 0.09 14.28
N ALA A 168 9.75 -1.06 13.61
CA ALA A 168 10.16 -2.34 14.16
C ALA A 168 11.68 -2.46 14.36
N TYR A 169 12.54 -2.02 13.42
CA TYR A 169 13.99 -2.02 13.67
C TYR A 169 14.45 -0.91 14.63
N TYR A 170 13.72 0.20 14.72
CA TYR A 170 13.96 1.23 15.75
C TYR A 170 13.79 0.64 17.16
N GLY A 171 12.86 -0.31 17.34
CA GLY A 171 12.77 -1.11 18.55
C GLY A 171 14.06 -1.86 18.90
N GLN A 172 14.76 -2.41 17.89
CA GLN A 172 16.03 -3.13 18.05
C GLN A 172 17.19 -2.20 18.42
N MET A 173 17.23 -0.99 17.86
CA MET A 173 18.38 -0.09 17.97
C MET A 173 18.23 1.02 19.02
N ARG A 174 17.18 1.01 19.83
CA ARG A 174 17.01 2.01 20.90
C ARG A 174 18.25 2.13 21.80
N ASP A 175 18.85 1.00 22.13
CA ASP A 175 19.99 0.93 23.05
C ASP A 175 21.33 1.24 22.31
N LEU A 176 21.27 1.56 21.01
CA LEU A 176 22.42 2.04 20.23
C LEU A 176 22.73 3.51 20.48
N TYR A 177 21.71 4.35 20.65
CA TYR A 177 21.83 5.81 20.76
C TYR A 177 22.80 6.28 21.88
N PRO A 178 22.75 5.71 23.10
CA PRO A 178 23.67 6.11 24.16
C PRO A 178 25.14 5.81 23.87
N HIS A 179 25.47 4.90 22.95
CA HIS A 179 26.86 4.66 22.54
C HIS A 179 27.47 5.80 21.70
N PHE A 180 26.63 6.72 21.23
CA PHE A 180 27.02 7.88 20.44
C PHE A 180 26.63 9.20 21.13
N ASP A 181 26.37 9.17 22.44
CA ASP A 181 25.95 10.33 23.23
C ASP A 181 24.67 11.02 22.71
N LEU A 182 23.75 10.23 22.14
CA LEU A 182 22.47 10.69 21.62
C LEU A 182 21.29 10.09 22.40
N GLU A 183 20.15 10.77 22.32
CA GLU A 183 18.85 10.20 22.70
C GLU A 183 18.07 9.84 21.43
N MET A 184 17.36 8.71 21.47
CA MET A 184 16.51 8.32 20.35
C MET A 184 15.34 9.31 20.20
N PRO A 185 15.11 9.88 19.00
CA PRO A 185 14.02 10.82 18.79
C PRO A 185 12.66 10.12 18.92
N ILE A 186 11.59 10.91 19.00
CA ILE A 186 10.24 10.37 18.97
C ILE A 186 10.00 9.75 17.59
N ILE A 187 9.62 8.47 17.57
CA ILE A 187 9.33 7.75 16.32
C ILE A 187 7.84 7.88 16.02
N PHE A 188 7.54 8.64 14.97
CA PHE A 188 6.20 8.86 14.46
C PHE A 188 5.90 7.84 13.35
N PRO A 189 4.78 7.09 13.42
CA PRO A 189 4.33 6.33 12.27
C PRO A 189 4.09 7.29 11.10
N ARG A 190 4.55 6.94 9.90
CA ARG A 190 4.25 7.73 8.73
C ARG A 190 2.74 7.73 8.45
N PHE A 191 2.27 8.83 7.89
CA PHE A 191 0.93 8.91 7.35
C PHE A 191 0.67 7.75 6.37
N SER A 192 -0.48 7.09 6.54
CA SER A 192 -0.93 6.02 5.66
C SER A 192 -2.33 6.31 5.19
N ALA A 193 -2.54 6.21 3.88
CA ALA A 193 -3.81 6.53 3.27
C ALA A 193 -4.13 5.69 2.05
N THR A 194 -5.41 5.70 1.69
CA THR A 194 -5.92 5.22 0.41
C THR A 194 -6.73 6.34 -0.23
N LEU A 195 -6.36 6.68 -1.45
CA LEU A 195 -7.08 7.64 -2.27
C LEU A 195 -8.26 6.91 -2.94
N ILE A 196 -9.47 7.40 -2.65
CA ILE A 196 -10.73 6.88 -3.17
C ILE A 196 -11.18 7.81 -4.28
N GLU A 197 -11.06 7.32 -5.51
CA GLU A 197 -11.50 8.07 -6.68
C GLU A 197 -13.04 8.17 -6.72
N SER A 198 -13.59 9.30 -7.17
CA SER A 198 -15.05 9.53 -7.28
C SER A 198 -15.85 8.38 -7.92
N GLY A 199 -15.27 7.68 -8.90
CA GLY A 199 -15.89 6.52 -9.54
C GLY A 199 -16.03 5.29 -8.63
N ILE A 200 -15.13 5.13 -7.67
CA ILE A 200 -15.19 4.10 -6.62
C ILE A 200 -16.09 4.55 -5.48
N ASP A 201 -15.97 5.80 -5.04
CA ASP A 201 -16.79 6.34 -3.95
C ASP A 201 -18.30 6.17 -4.20
N ARG A 202 -18.75 6.47 -5.44
CA ARG A 202 -20.14 6.29 -5.89
C ARG A 202 -20.69 4.86 -5.82
N VAL A 203 -19.83 3.86 -5.72
CA VAL A 203 -20.21 2.44 -5.66
C VAL A 203 -19.78 1.75 -4.38
N LEU A 204 -18.90 2.36 -3.58
CA LEU A 204 -18.39 1.79 -2.34
C LEU A 204 -19.53 1.50 -1.37
N ASP A 205 -20.39 2.50 -1.13
CA ASP A 205 -21.55 2.38 -0.23
C ASP A 205 -22.66 1.46 -0.76
N LYS A 206 -22.58 1.04 -2.03
CA LYS A 206 -23.57 0.13 -2.65
C LYS A 206 -23.23 -1.34 -2.44
N ILE A 207 -22.06 -1.64 -1.88
CA ILE A 207 -21.57 -2.98 -1.62
C ILE A 207 -21.52 -3.20 -0.10
N PRO A 208 -21.94 -4.37 0.42
CA PRO A 208 -22.07 -4.60 1.86
C PRO A 208 -20.73 -4.99 2.52
N PHE A 209 -19.63 -4.36 2.12
CA PHE A 209 -18.30 -4.63 2.68
C PHE A 209 -17.67 -3.33 3.21
N GLU A 210 -17.17 -3.39 4.43
CA GLU A 210 -16.33 -2.32 4.96
C GLU A 210 -14.99 -2.24 4.22
N PHE A 211 -14.35 -1.07 4.23
CA PHE A 211 -13.09 -0.80 3.53
C PHE A 211 -12.02 -1.89 3.73
N HIS A 212 -11.79 -2.28 4.99
CA HIS A 212 -10.71 -3.21 5.34
C HIS A 212 -10.92 -4.63 4.74
N ARG A 213 -12.18 -5.00 4.46
CA ARG A 213 -12.53 -6.31 3.87
C ARG A 213 -12.00 -6.46 2.46
N TYR A 214 -11.82 -5.37 1.71
CA TYR A 214 -11.28 -5.44 0.35
C TYR A 214 -9.81 -5.90 0.29
N GLY A 215 -9.12 -5.97 1.44
CA GLY A 215 -7.82 -6.62 1.58
C GLY A 215 -7.87 -8.15 1.48
N GLU A 216 -9.03 -8.76 1.71
CA GLU A 216 -9.24 -10.23 1.64
C GLU A 216 -9.19 -10.74 0.21
N ARG A 217 -9.09 -12.07 0.03
CA ARG A 217 -9.09 -12.66 -1.32
C ARG A 217 -10.40 -12.36 -2.03
N ILE A 218 -10.31 -12.13 -3.35
CA ILE A 218 -11.50 -11.82 -4.15
C ILE A 218 -12.51 -12.97 -4.09
N GLU A 219 -12.05 -14.23 -4.09
CA GLU A 219 -12.94 -15.39 -4.03
C GLU A 219 -13.76 -15.44 -2.74
N ASP A 220 -13.19 -14.98 -1.63
CA ASP A 220 -13.88 -14.96 -0.33
C ASP A 220 -15.00 -13.91 -0.32
N LEU A 221 -14.72 -12.72 -0.87
CA LEU A 221 -15.71 -11.64 -1.02
C LEU A 221 -16.84 -12.04 -1.97
N GLU A 222 -16.52 -12.65 -3.12
CA GLU A 222 -17.52 -13.09 -4.09
C GLU A 222 -18.42 -14.18 -3.49
N LYS A 223 -17.84 -15.14 -2.78
CA LYS A 223 -18.58 -16.21 -2.10
C LYS A 223 -19.47 -15.68 -0.98
N GLU A 224 -19.00 -14.71 -0.20
CA GLU A 224 -19.81 -14.08 0.85
C GLU A 224 -20.98 -13.30 0.25
N TYR A 225 -20.74 -12.56 -0.84
CA TYR A 225 -21.77 -11.78 -1.52
C TYR A 225 -22.85 -12.69 -2.13
N ALA A 226 -22.44 -13.75 -2.84
CA ALA A 226 -23.37 -14.71 -3.45
C ALA A 226 -24.32 -15.34 -2.42
N LYS A 227 -23.79 -15.74 -1.26
CA LYS A 227 -24.61 -16.31 -0.16
C LYS A 227 -25.65 -15.32 0.39
N LYS A 228 -25.34 -14.03 0.47
CA LYS A 228 -26.29 -13.00 0.92
C LYS A 228 -27.41 -12.76 -0.12
N SER A 229 -27.14 -12.99 -1.40
CA SER A 229 -28.09 -12.77 -2.49
C SER A 229 -29.15 -13.86 -2.65
N GLU A 230 -28.99 -15.04 -2.04
CA GLU A 230 -29.91 -16.20 -2.16
C GLU A 230 -31.18 -16.11 -1.29
N SER A 231 -31.51 -14.95 -0.72
CA SER A 231 -32.51 -14.83 0.37
C SER A 231 -33.99 -14.97 -0.03
N THR A 232 -34.34 -15.06 -1.32
CA THR A 232 -35.74 -15.14 -1.78
C THR A 232 -36.02 -16.46 -2.51
N ASP A 233 -36.96 -17.27 -1.99
CA ASP A 233 -37.43 -18.49 -2.65
C ASP A 233 -38.41 -18.16 -3.79
N ILE A 234 -37.83 -17.81 -4.94
CA ILE A 234 -38.56 -17.50 -6.17
C ILE A 234 -39.36 -18.71 -6.65
N GLU A 235 -38.87 -19.93 -6.41
CA GLU A 235 -39.54 -21.13 -6.86
C GLU A 235 -40.84 -21.34 -6.08
N ALA A 236 -40.81 -21.18 -4.76
CA ALA A 236 -42.01 -21.19 -3.92
C ALA A 236 -43.00 -20.07 -4.33
N LEU A 237 -42.53 -18.84 -4.50
CA LEU A 237 -43.37 -17.71 -4.90
C LEU A 237 -44.14 -17.98 -6.20
N PHE A 238 -43.46 -18.44 -7.25
CA PHE A 238 -44.11 -18.70 -8.54
C PHE A 238 -44.95 -19.98 -8.52
N LYS A 239 -44.62 -20.96 -7.68
CA LYS A 239 -45.45 -22.15 -7.46
C LYS A 239 -46.79 -21.77 -6.82
N ASP A 240 -46.76 -20.96 -5.78
CA ASP A 240 -47.97 -20.52 -5.08
C ASP A 240 -48.84 -19.66 -6.00
N TRP A 241 -48.25 -18.74 -6.76
CA TRP A 241 -48.99 -17.92 -7.72
C TRP A 241 -49.67 -18.74 -8.82
N LYS A 242 -49.01 -19.80 -9.33
CA LYS A 242 -49.64 -20.72 -10.29
C LYS A 242 -50.83 -21.48 -9.68
N ASN A 243 -50.72 -21.91 -8.42
CA ASN A 243 -51.81 -22.57 -7.74
C ASN A 243 -53.04 -21.64 -7.61
N GLU A 244 -52.82 -20.37 -7.28
CA GLU A 244 -53.89 -19.37 -7.22
C GLU A 244 -54.57 -19.16 -8.58
N VAL A 245 -53.81 -19.06 -9.67
CA VAL A 245 -54.37 -18.95 -11.04
C VAL A 245 -55.23 -20.16 -11.38
N LYS A 246 -54.75 -21.37 -11.03
CA LYS A 246 -55.49 -22.61 -11.25
C LYS A 246 -56.78 -22.63 -10.45
N SER A 247 -56.73 -22.37 -9.15
CA SER A 247 -57.91 -22.34 -8.29
C SER A 247 -58.93 -21.27 -8.71
N ALA A 248 -58.48 -20.09 -9.13
CA ALA A 248 -59.36 -19.03 -9.62
C ALA A 248 -60.10 -19.41 -10.92
N SER A 249 -59.57 -20.39 -11.67
CA SER A 249 -60.16 -20.86 -12.92
C SER A 249 -61.16 -22.00 -12.77
N GLU A 250 -61.24 -22.65 -11.60
CA GLU A 250 -62.10 -23.83 -11.39
C GLU A 250 -63.59 -23.48 -11.53
N VAL A 251 -64.07 -22.44 -10.83
CA VAL A 251 -65.49 -22.02 -10.89
C VAL A 251 -65.90 -21.54 -12.29
N PRO A 252 -65.15 -20.63 -12.97
CA PRO A 252 -65.46 -20.27 -14.35
C PRO A 252 -65.43 -21.46 -15.31
N LYS A 253 -64.51 -22.42 -15.11
CA LYS A 253 -64.42 -23.61 -15.96
C LYS A 253 -65.69 -24.44 -15.85
N GLU A 254 -66.20 -24.69 -14.65
CA GLU A 254 -67.47 -25.41 -14.45
C GLU A 254 -68.63 -24.71 -15.15
N ILE A 255 -68.82 -23.41 -14.90
CA ILE A 255 -69.92 -22.62 -15.48
C ILE A 255 -69.86 -22.59 -17.02
N ILE A 256 -68.68 -22.40 -17.60
CA ILE A 256 -68.52 -22.36 -19.07
C ILE A 256 -68.76 -23.74 -19.69
N THR A 257 -68.34 -24.81 -19.02
CA THR A 257 -68.53 -26.19 -19.50
C THR A 257 -70.01 -26.59 -19.46
N ASP A 258 -70.75 -26.14 -18.44
CA ASP A 258 -72.20 -26.33 -18.36
C ASP A 258 -72.97 -25.60 -19.47
N ILE A 259 -72.46 -24.45 -19.93
CA ILE A 259 -73.04 -23.70 -21.06
C ILE A 259 -72.77 -24.43 -22.39
N ASP A 260 -71.52 -24.84 -22.63
CA ASP A 260 -71.11 -25.58 -23.83
C ASP A 260 -69.88 -26.45 -23.53
N GLY A 261 -70.09 -27.76 -23.47
CA GLY A 261 -69.04 -28.73 -23.18
C GLY A 261 -67.89 -28.74 -24.20
N SER A 262 -68.09 -28.21 -25.41
CA SER A 262 -67.01 -28.08 -26.40
C SER A 262 -65.96 -27.01 -26.01
N LEU A 263 -66.29 -26.10 -25.07
CA LEU A 263 -65.42 -25.01 -24.63
C LEU A 263 -64.47 -25.41 -23.48
N GLU A 264 -64.62 -26.58 -22.86
CA GLU A 264 -63.77 -27.01 -21.73
C GLU A 264 -62.27 -26.97 -22.08
N GLY A 265 -61.93 -27.48 -23.26
CA GLY A 265 -60.56 -27.47 -23.77
C GLY A 265 -60.02 -26.06 -24.03
N LEU A 266 -60.88 -25.10 -24.37
CA LEU A 266 -60.51 -23.71 -24.60
C LEU A 266 -60.19 -22.99 -23.27
N VAL A 267 -60.97 -23.25 -22.22
CA VAL A 267 -60.69 -22.75 -20.86
C VAL A 267 -59.39 -23.35 -20.32
N GLY A 268 -59.20 -24.67 -20.45
CA GLY A 268 -57.96 -25.33 -20.06
C GLY A 268 -56.73 -24.75 -20.78
N LYS A 269 -56.84 -24.53 -22.10
CA LYS A 269 -55.79 -23.87 -22.89
C LYS A 269 -55.50 -22.44 -22.43
N THR A 270 -56.52 -21.71 -21.99
CA THR A 270 -56.37 -20.34 -21.46
C THR A 270 -55.59 -20.34 -20.14
N VAL A 271 -55.93 -21.23 -19.22
CA VAL A 271 -55.23 -21.39 -17.92
C VAL A 271 -53.77 -21.82 -18.14
N SER A 272 -53.53 -22.83 -18.97
CA SER A 272 -52.17 -23.24 -19.34
C SER A 272 -51.39 -22.12 -20.04
N GLY A 273 -52.08 -21.23 -20.77
CA GLY A 273 -51.50 -20.01 -21.32
C GLY A 273 -50.97 -19.06 -20.24
N PHE A 274 -51.75 -18.82 -19.19
CA PHE A 274 -51.31 -18.02 -18.03
C PHE A 274 -50.12 -18.65 -17.30
N GLU A 275 -50.16 -19.97 -17.05
CA GLU A 275 -49.04 -20.69 -16.43
C GLU A 275 -47.75 -20.54 -17.25
N THR A 276 -47.85 -20.61 -18.58
CA THR A 276 -46.73 -20.43 -19.51
C THR A 276 -46.16 -19.00 -19.43
N GLU A 277 -47.01 -17.97 -19.33
CA GLU A 277 -46.56 -16.59 -19.15
C GLU A 277 -45.91 -16.37 -17.78
N LEU A 278 -46.42 -17.01 -16.72
CA LEU A 278 -45.77 -17.01 -15.42
C LEU A 278 -44.39 -17.66 -15.46
N ASP A 279 -44.21 -18.75 -16.20
CA ASP A 279 -42.88 -19.35 -16.41
C ASP A 279 -41.92 -18.44 -17.17
N LYS A 280 -42.40 -17.73 -18.19
CA LYS A 280 -41.61 -16.72 -18.90
C LYS A 280 -41.20 -15.58 -17.98
N LEU A 281 -42.11 -15.12 -17.12
CA LEU A 281 -41.82 -14.08 -16.12
C LEU A 281 -40.80 -14.57 -15.09
N LYS A 282 -40.96 -15.79 -14.55
CA LYS A 282 -40.00 -16.44 -13.65
C LYS A 282 -38.61 -16.47 -14.27
N GLY A 283 -38.50 -16.90 -15.53
CA GLY A 283 -37.24 -16.91 -16.27
C GLY A 283 -36.64 -15.51 -16.52
N ARG A 284 -37.45 -14.45 -16.58
CA ARG A 284 -36.95 -13.06 -16.62
C ARG A 284 -36.45 -12.60 -15.24
N VAL A 285 -37.14 -12.95 -14.16
CA VAL A 285 -36.73 -12.64 -12.78
C VAL A 285 -35.38 -13.28 -12.46
N TYR A 286 -35.21 -14.58 -12.70
CA TYR A 286 -33.92 -15.25 -12.49
C TYR A 286 -32.77 -14.61 -13.29
N ARG A 287 -33.03 -14.26 -14.56
CA ARG A 287 -32.03 -13.56 -15.39
C ARG A 287 -31.67 -12.20 -14.82
N SER A 288 -32.66 -11.44 -14.36
CA SER A 288 -32.44 -10.13 -13.75
C SER A 288 -31.60 -10.23 -12.47
N ILE A 289 -31.86 -11.23 -11.63
CA ILE A 289 -31.11 -11.47 -10.39
C ILE A 289 -29.66 -11.83 -10.72
N LYS A 290 -29.44 -12.79 -11.63
CA LYS A 290 -28.09 -13.17 -12.04
C LYS A 290 -27.31 -11.99 -12.63
N GLN A 291 -27.97 -11.16 -13.44
CA GLN A 291 -27.36 -9.95 -14.01
C GLN A 291 -27.01 -8.91 -12.94
N GLN A 292 -27.88 -8.71 -11.95
CA GLN A 292 -27.61 -7.84 -10.81
C GLN A 292 -26.44 -8.38 -9.99
N GLU A 293 -26.44 -9.67 -9.66
CA GLU A 293 -25.34 -10.31 -8.95
C GLU A 293 -24.02 -10.12 -9.69
N GLU A 294 -23.96 -10.45 -10.98
CA GLU A 294 -22.76 -10.26 -11.80
C GLU A 294 -22.29 -8.79 -11.81
N THR A 295 -23.22 -7.84 -11.91
CA THR A 295 -22.89 -6.41 -11.83
C THR A 295 -22.23 -6.04 -10.50
N GLN A 296 -22.69 -6.62 -9.40
CA GLN A 296 -22.18 -6.33 -8.06
C GLN A 296 -20.84 -7.04 -7.82
N LEU A 297 -20.66 -8.25 -8.32
CA LEU A 297 -19.37 -8.94 -8.34
C LEU A 297 -18.33 -8.13 -9.14
N GLN A 298 -18.70 -7.58 -10.30
CA GLN A 298 -17.81 -6.69 -11.05
C GLN A 298 -17.45 -5.41 -10.28
N ARG A 299 -18.41 -4.83 -9.53
CA ARG A 299 -18.11 -3.69 -8.64
C ARG A 299 -17.16 -4.09 -7.52
N ILE A 300 -17.35 -5.24 -6.88
CA ILE A 300 -16.43 -5.75 -5.84
C ILE A 300 -15.01 -5.88 -6.40
N ARG A 301 -14.85 -6.50 -7.57
CA ARG A 301 -13.56 -6.62 -8.27
C ARG A 301 -12.94 -5.26 -8.56
N LYS A 302 -13.73 -4.31 -9.05
CA LYS A 302 -13.25 -2.96 -9.38
C LYS A 302 -12.79 -2.20 -8.13
N ILE A 303 -13.58 -2.24 -7.05
CA ILE A 303 -13.24 -1.61 -5.78
C ILE A 303 -11.95 -2.22 -5.23
N LYS A 304 -11.88 -3.55 -5.13
CA LYS A 304 -10.67 -4.25 -4.69
C LYS A 304 -9.45 -3.90 -5.55
N GLY A 305 -9.61 -3.90 -6.87
CA GLY A 305 -8.52 -3.58 -7.80
C GLY A 305 -7.94 -2.19 -7.62
N GLN A 306 -8.72 -1.22 -7.14
CA GLN A 306 -8.24 0.13 -6.86
C GLN A 306 -7.74 0.35 -5.43
N LEU A 307 -8.42 -0.21 -4.43
CA LEU A 307 -8.08 -0.02 -3.02
C LEU A 307 -6.94 -0.96 -2.57
N TYR A 308 -6.90 -2.17 -3.12
CA TYR A 308 -5.91 -3.21 -2.82
C TYR A 308 -5.32 -3.85 -4.10
N PRO A 309 -4.70 -3.05 -4.99
CA PRO A 309 -4.13 -3.55 -6.24
C PRO A 309 -3.08 -4.64 -5.99
N GLY A 310 -3.18 -5.74 -6.75
CA GLY A 310 -2.28 -6.89 -6.58
C GLY A 310 -2.33 -7.55 -5.21
N ASN A 311 -3.42 -7.37 -4.44
CA ASN A 311 -3.55 -7.76 -3.04
C ASN A 311 -2.59 -7.05 -2.07
N GLY A 312 -1.98 -5.93 -2.50
CA GLY A 312 -1.16 -5.06 -1.65
C GLY A 312 -1.88 -3.77 -1.28
N LEU A 313 -1.31 -2.99 -0.37
CA LEU A 313 -1.78 -1.65 -0.04
C LEU A 313 -1.58 -0.71 -1.23
N GLN A 314 -2.58 0.14 -1.53
CA GLN A 314 -2.51 1.10 -2.64
C GLN A 314 -1.22 1.95 -2.63
N GLU A 315 -0.88 2.52 -1.47
CA GLU A 315 0.33 3.34 -1.24
C GLU A 315 1.67 2.60 -1.49
N ARG A 316 1.65 1.27 -1.64
CA ARG A 316 2.85 0.45 -1.92
C ARG A 316 2.91 -0.07 -3.35
N MET A 317 1.82 0.07 -4.10
CA MET A 317 1.63 -0.57 -5.40
C MET A 317 1.34 0.43 -6.51
N VAL A 318 0.69 1.56 -6.19
CA VAL A 318 0.34 2.60 -7.14
C VAL A 318 1.36 3.72 -7.07
N SER A 319 1.97 4.04 -8.21
CA SER A 319 2.88 5.18 -8.31
C SER A 319 2.11 6.49 -8.18
N PHE A 320 2.68 7.46 -7.47
CA PHE A 320 2.20 8.85 -7.37
C PHE A 320 1.96 9.49 -8.75
N MET A 321 2.70 9.05 -9.77
CA MET A 321 2.55 9.48 -11.17
C MET A 321 1.14 9.22 -11.72
N TYR A 322 0.48 8.14 -11.29
CA TYR A 322 -0.88 7.82 -11.69
C TYR A 322 -1.85 8.94 -11.29
N PHE A 323 -1.75 9.39 -10.05
CA PHE A 323 -2.61 10.42 -9.50
C PHE A 323 -2.32 11.79 -10.12
N MET A 324 -1.05 12.14 -10.30
CA MET A 324 -0.68 13.35 -11.03
C MET A 324 -1.28 13.34 -12.43
N ASN A 325 -1.16 12.24 -13.18
CA ASN A 325 -1.69 12.15 -14.54
C ASN A 325 -3.20 12.29 -14.59
N LYS A 326 -3.91 11.81 -13.58
CA LYS A 326 -5.37 11.83 -13.60
C LYS A 326 -5.97 13.13 -13.03
N TYR A 327 -5.30 13.75 -12.07
CA TYR A 327 -5.82 14.86 -11.28
C TYR A 327 -4.99 16.15 -11.38
N GLY A 328 -3.90 16.13 -12.15
CA GLY A 328 -2.95 17.22 -12.26
C GLY A 328 -1.91 17.24 -11.13
N GLN A 329 -0.86 18.04 -11.29
CA GLN A 329 0.22 18.13 -10.29
C GLN A 329 -0.24 18.77 -8.96
N GLY A 330 -1.26 19.63 -9.03
CA GLY A 330 -1.82 20.35 -7.88
C GLY A 330 -2.50 19.45 -6.84
N ILE A 331 -2.76 18.18 -7.15
CA ILE A 331 -3.36 17.22 -6.20
C ILE A 331 -2.59 17.15 -4.88
N TRP A 332 -1.26 17.27 -4.90
CA TRP A 332 -0.46 17.23 -3.66
C TRP A 332 -0.67 18.46 -2.78
N ASP A 333 -0.88 19.63 -3.39
CA ASP A 333 -1.19 20.86 -2.66
C ASP A 333 -2.58 20.76 -2.04
N GLU A 334 -3.55 20.26 -2.79
CA GLU A 334 -4.92 20.02 -2.29
C GLU A 334 -4.91 19.04 -1.12
N LEU A 335 -4.18 17.92 -1.25
CA LEU A 335 -4.04 16.94 -0.18
C LEU A 335 -3.40 17.51 1.07
N LEU A 336 -2.30 18.28 0.95
CA LEU A 336 -1.67 18.93 2.10
C LEU A 336 -2.64 19.93 2.77
N ASN A 337 -3.34 20.74 1.98
CA ASN A 337 -4.30 21.71 2.50
C ASN A 337 -5.47 21.04 3.25
N GLU A 338 -5.97 19.89 2.77
CA GLU A 338 -7.01 19.14 3.49
C GLU A 338 -6.46 18.50 4.77
N LEU A 339 -5.25 17.96 4.72
CA LEU A 339 -4.58 17.37 5.88
C LEU A 339 -4.21 18.41 6.97
N GLU A 340 -4.05 19.67 6.63
CA GLU A 340 -3.85 20.75 7.62
C GLU A 340 -5.15 21.14 8.33
N LYS A 341 -6.31 20.97 7.67
CA LYS A 341 -7.62 21.26 8.27
C LYS A 341 -8.05 20.19 9.25
N GLU A 342 -7.76 18.93 8.94
CA GLU A 342 -8.08 17.80 9.79
C GLU A 342 -6.89 17.49 10.73
N SER A 343 -7.13 17.33 12.03
CA SER A 343 -6.03 16.92 12.93
C SER A 343 -5.48 15.55 12.51
N LEU A 344 -4.20 15.50 12.13
CA LEU A 344 -3.57 14.33 11.54
C LEU A 344 -3.43 13.18 12.57
N LYS A 345 -4.21 12.12 12.40
CA LYS A 345 -4.19 10.93 13.27
C LYS A 345 -3.18 9.90 12.76
N LEU A 346 -1.99 9.87 13.36
CA LEU A 346 -0.90 8.98 12.92
C LEU A 346 -1.10 7.50 13.30
N ASP A 347 -2.11 7.18 14.11
CA ASP A 347 -2.45 5.83 14.56
C ASP A 347 -3.57 5.17 13.73
N SER A 348 -4.05 5.86 12.69
CA SER A 348 -5.21 5.48 11.91
C SER A 348 -4.90 5.49 10.42
N HIS A 349 -5.55 4.59 9.66
CA HIS A 349 -5.49 4.61 8.20
C HIS A 349 -6.50 5.61 7.64
N HIS A 350 -6.07 6.46 6.71
CA HIS A 350 -6.90 7.54 6.16
C HIS A 350 -7.52 7.16 4.83
N LEU A 351 -8.81 7.51 4.65
CA LEU A 351 -9.52 7.35 3.39
C LEU A 351 -9.78 8.73 2.81
N ILE A 352 -9.00 9.11 1.79
CA ILE A 352 -9.11 10.45 1.19
C ILE A 352 -9.91 10.34 -0.10
N ARG A 353 -11.03 11.05 -0.18
CA ARG A 353 -11.89 11.07 -1.38
C ARG A 353 -11.40 12.16 -2.34
N LEU A 354 -11.14 11.76 -3.58
CA LEU A 354 -10.71 12.63 -4.69
C LEU A 354 -11.88 13.08 -5.57
#